data_AF-A0A537KTC0-F1
#
_entry.id   AF-A0A537KTC0-F1
#
_cell.length_a   1.000
_cell.length_b   1.000
_cell.length_c   1.000
_cell.angle_alpha   90.00
_cell.angle_beta   90.00
_cell.angle_gamma   90.00
#
_symmetry.space_group_name_H-M   'P 1'
#
loop_
_entity.id
_entity.type
_entity.pdbx_description
1 polymer ?
#
loop_
_entity_poly.entity_id
_entity_poly.type
_entity_poly.pdbx_seq_one_letter_code
_entity_poly.pdbx_strand_id
1 'polypeptide(L)'
;MPVLFVARSVKLGRWGSDVGQGKHVYKVGVADGDPKALAAAGWAGEGDWKIVKSREVEGLTEEEALARLARKERMLDPNLYPKLKGTPGVFRLRAEQVENHILVTRALAGDSDRLDLKLKPADFADYLIHNALR
;
A
#
# COMPACT_ATOMS: atom_id res chain seq x y z
N MET A 1 12.33 -13.89 -9.23
CA MET A 1 10.94 -13.59 -9.67
C MET A 1 10.57 -12.22 -9.14
N PRO A 2 9.82 -11.42 -9.90
CA PRO A 2 9.38 -10.12 -9.42
C PRO A 2 8.48 -10.28 -8.18
N VAL A 3 8.64 -9.37 -7.22
CA VAL A 3 7.94 -9.37 -5.95
C VAL A 3 7.18 -8.06 -5.83
N LEU A 4 5.86 -8.14 -5.88
CA LEU A 4 5.00 -7.03 -5.52
C LEU A 4 5.06 -6.85 -4.01
N PHE A 5 5.36 -5.64 -3.56
CA PHE A 5 5.50 -5.35 -2.14
C PHE A 5 4.71 -4.13 -1.71
N VAL A 6 4.37 -4.12 -0.43
CA VAL A 6 3.78 -2.98 0.25
C VAL A 6 4.64 -2.63 1.46
N ALA A 7 5.05 -1.38 1.55
CA ALA A 7 5.87 -0.85 2.62
C ALA A 7 5.16 0.30 3.34
N ARG A 8 5.53 0.50 4.61
CA ARG A 8 5.01 1.57 5.47
C ARG A 8 6.17 2.29 6.16
N SER A 9 6.07 3.61 6.22
CA SER A 9 6.85 4.48 7.12
C SER A 9 5.91 5.13 8.13
N VAL A 10 6.29 5.11 9.41
CA VAL A 10 5.52 5.79 10.47
C VAL A 10 5.64 7.29 10.31
N LYS A 11 6.84 7.79 9.99
CA LYS A 11 7.09 9.21 9.74
C LYS A 11 6.30 9.74 8.56
N LEU A 12 6.26 9.00 7.44
CA LEU A 12 5.47 9.39 6.28
C LEU A 12 3.97 9.36 6.59
N GLY A 13 3.48 8.35 7.33
CA GLY A 13 2.07 8.31 7.76
C GLY A 13 1.69 9.48 8.68
N ARG A 14 2.59 9.91 9.56
CA ARG A 14 2.39 11.11 10.38
C ARG A 14 2.29 12.36 9.52
N TRP A 15 3.26 12.58 8.63
CA TRP A 15 3.21 13.68 7.67
C TRP A 15 1.92 13.67 6.85
N GLY A 16 1.50 12.52 6.34
CA GLY A 16 0.25 12.38 5.60
C GLY A 16 -0.95 12.83 6.43
N SER A 17 -0.97 12.55 7.73
CA SER A 17 -2.02 13.04 8.64
C SER A 17 -1.98 14.55 8.78
N ASP A 18 -0.78 15.13 8.95
CA ASP A 18 -0.57 16.57 9.14
C ASP A 18 -1.02 17.39 7.92
N VAL A 19 -0.91 16.82 6.70
CA VAL A 19 -1.33 17.48 5.44
C VAL A 19 -2.69 17.01 4.92
N GLY A 20 -3.51 16.38 5.77
CA GLY A 20 -4.86 15.95 5.43
C GLY A 20 -4.96 14.74 4.49
N GLN A 21 -3.84 14.08 4.18
CA GLN A 21 -3.79 12.78 3.48
C GLN A 21 -4.12 11.59 4.39
N GLY A 22 -4.16 11.77 5.70
CA GLY A 22 -4.44 10.72 6.67
C GLY A 22 -3.23 9.82 6.95
N LYS A 23 -3.39 8.93 7.95
CA LYS A 23 -2.28 8.09 8.48
C LYS A 23 -1.99 6.82 7.68
N HIS A 24 -2.91 6.44 6.80
CA HIS A 24 -2.84 5.20 6.02
C HIS A 24 -2.22 5.49 4.66
N VAL A 25 -0.91 5.72 4.69
CA VAL A 25 -0.09 5.97 3.50
C VAL A 25 0.91 4.83 3.36
N TYR A 26 0.95 4.21 2.18
CA TYR A 26 1.76 3.03 1.90
C TYR A 26 2.49 3.19 0.57
N LYS A 27 3.74 2.70 0.50
CA LYS A 27 4.49 2.56 -0.74
C LYS A 27 4.19 1.19 -1.33
N VAL A 28 3.83 1.16 -2.60
CA VAL A 28 3.69 -0.05 -3.40
C VAL A 28 4.74 -0.02 -4.51
N GLY A 29 5.33 -1.16 -4.81
CA GLY A 29 6.25 -1.31 -5.92
C GLY A 29 6.48 -2.77 -6.28
N VAL A 30 7.21 -3.01 -7.36
CA VAL A 30 7.65 -4.34 -7.78
C VAL A 30 9.18 -4.37 -7.75
N ALA A 31 9.73 -5.37 -7.08
CA ALA A 31 11.17 -5.55 -6.96
C ALA A 31 11.63 -6.84 -7.63
N ASP A 32 12.79 -6.83 -8.27
CA ASP A 32 13.45 -8.06 -8.73
C ASP A 32 14.13 -8.76 -7.55
N GLY A 33 13.34 -9.47 -6.75
CA GLY A 33 13.81 -10.20 -5.55
C GLY A 33 13.35 -9.58 -4.22
N ASP A 34 14.18 -9.68 -3.17
CA ASP A 34 13.82 -9.26 -1.82
C ASP A 34 13.72 -7.72 -1.71
N PRO A 35 12.52 -7.15 -1.44
CA PRO A 35 12.32 -5.71 -1.35
C PRO A 35 12.91 -5.07 -0.08
N LYS A 36 13.41 -5.85 0.90
CA LYS A 36 14.00 -5.31 2.13
C LYS A 36 15.19 -4.39 1.88
N ALA A 37 16.03 -4.71 0.89
CA ALA A 37 17.17 -3.87 0.53
C ALA A 37 16.71 -2.48 0.03
N LEU A 38 15.63 -2.44 -0.75
CA LEU A 38 15.02 -1.19 -1.22
C LEU A 38 14.42 -0.40 -0.04
N ALA A 39 13.77 -1.08 0.90
CA ALA A 39 13.24 -0.42 2.09
C ALA A 39 14.35 0.16 2.98
N ALA A 40 15.50 -0.50 3.07
CA ALA A 40 16.67 0.00 3.79
C ALA A 40 17.31 1.23 3.12
N ALA A 41 17.32 1.29 1.77
CA ALA A 41 17.72 2.49 1.03
C ALA A 41 16.77 3.67 1.28
N GLY A 42 15.50 3.36 1.53
CA GLY A 42 14.48 4.32 1.94
C GLY A 42 13.86 5.09 0.77
N TRP A 43 12.72 5.71 1.06
CA TRP A 43 11.94 6.49 0.10
C TRP A 43 11.43 7.77 0.73
N ALA A 44 11.09 8.77 -0.09
CA ALA A 44 10.60 10.08 0.39
C ALA A 44 11.53 10.76 1.43
N GLY A 45 12.82 10.41 1.43
CA GLY A 45 13.79 10.90 2.41
C GLY A 45 13.61 10.34 3.83
N GLU A 46 12.79 9.31 4.01
CA GLU A 46 12.60 8.60 5.27
C GLU A 46 13.32 7.25 5.24
N GLY A 47 13.86 6.84 6.39
CA GLY A 47 14.60 5.57 6.57
C GLY A 47 13.91 4.56 7.50
N ASP A 48 12.69 4.84 7.97
CA ASP A 48 11.93 3.98 8.87
C ASP A 48 10.98 3.03 8.13
N TRP A 49 11.22 2.80 6.83
CA TRP A 49 10.39 1.96 5.99
C TRP A 49 10.48 0.48 6.39
N LYS A 50 9.33 -0.16 6.45
CA LYS A 50 9.20 -1.60 6.69
C LYS A 50 8.31 -2.22 5.63
N ILE A 51 8.76 -3.34 5.08
CA ILE A 51 7.91 -4.20 4.24
C ILE A 51 6.83 -4.80 5.15
N VAL A 52 5.57 -4.49 4.83
CA VAL A 52 4.40 -4.97 5.57
C VAL A 52 3.94 -6.30 4.99
N LYS A 53 3.91 -6.39 3.66
CA LYS A 53 3.58 -7.62 2.95
C LYS A 53 4.24 -7.62 1.58
N SER A 54 4.51 -8.81 1.07
CA SER A 54 5.06 -9.03 -0.26
C SER A 54 4.47 -10.31 -0.85
N ARG A 55 4.41 -10.37 -2.18
CA ARG A 55 3.91 -11.52 -2.93
C ARG A 55 4.67 -11.65 -4.23
N GLU A 56 5.14 -12.85 -4.53
CA GLU A 56 5.71 -13.16 -5.84
C GLU A 56 4.64 -13.02 -6.93
N VAL A 57 5.02 -12.39 -8.02
CA VAL A 57 4.16 -12.14 -9.18
C VAL A 57 4.90 -12.54 -10.44
N GLU A 58 4.16 -13.00 -11.44
CA GLU A 58 4.70 -13.38 -12.74
C GLU A 58 4.15 -12.43 -13.80
N GLY A 59 5.03 -11.86 -14.63
CA GLY A 59 4.64 -11.01 -15.76
C GLY A 59 3.93 -9.70 -15.39
N LEU A 60 4.08 -9.19 -14.17
CA LEU A 60 3.51 -7.91 -13.74
C LEU A 60 4.61 -6.87 -13.54
N THR A 61 4.56 -5.77 -14.29
CA THR A 61 5.50 -4.65 -14.09
C THR A 61 5.06 -3.71 -12.98
N GLU A 62 5.99 -2.89 -12.47
CA GLU A 62 5.65 -1.87 -11.48
C GLU A 62 4.61 -0.89 -12.05
N GLU A 63 4.79 -0.39 -13.27
CA GLU A 63 3.88 0.57 -13.90
C GLU A 63 2.47 0.01 -14.03
N GLU A 64 2.32 -1.26 -14.42
CA GLU A 64 1.02 -1.92 -14.53
C GLU A 64 0.33 -2.06 -13.17
N ALA A 65 1.08 -2.50 -12.15
CA ALA A 65 0.56 -2.63 -10.79
C ALA A 65 0.08 -1.26 -10.24
N LEU A 66 0.88 -0.23 -10.44
CA LEU A 66 0.57 1.14 -10.01
C LEU A 66 -0.62 1.72 -10.79
N ALA A 67 -0.71 1.48 -12.10
CA ALA A 67 -1.81 1.94 -12.93
C ALA A 67 -3.15 1.28 -12.54
N ARG A 68 -3.14 -0.03 -12.22
CA ARG A 68 -4.35 -0.73 -11.72
C ARG A 68 -4.80 -0.16 -10.38
N LEU A 69 -3.86 0.07 -9.46
CA LEU A 69 -4.16 0.68 -8.17
C LEU A 69 -4.70 2.10 -8.30
N ALA A 70 -4.12 2.92 -9.17
CA ALA A 70 -4.53 4.31 -9.38
C ALA A 70 -5.97 4.45 -9.91
N ARG A 71 -6.57 3.38 -10.47
CA ARG A 71 -7.99 3.37 -10.87
C ARG A 71 -8.95 3.30 -9.68
N LYS A 72 -8.51 2.78 -8.53
CA LYS A 72 -9.35 2.58 -7.34
C LYS A 72 -8.93 3.47 -6.17
N GLU A 73 -7.63 3.66 -6.02
CA GLU A 73 -7.02 4.35 -4.89
C GLU A 73 -6.30 5.62 -5.32
N ARG A 74 -6.21 6.57 -4.39
CA ARG A 74 -5.55 7.85 -4.66
C ARG A 74 -4.04 7.70 -4.48
N MET A 75 -3.32 7.67 -5.60
CA MET A 75 -1.88 7.85 -5.60
C MET A 75 -1.53 9.30 -5.26
N LEU A 76 -0.57 9.50 -4.36
CA LEU A 76 -0.01 10.80 -4.03
C LEU A 76 1.03 11.16 -5.09
N ASP A 77 0.75 12.20 -5.87
CA ASP A 77 1.65 12.67 -6.92
C ASP A 77 2.88 13.38 -6.29
N PRO A 78 4.12 12.91 -6.56
CA PRO A 78 5.33 13.55 -6.06
C PRO A 78 5.52 15.00 -6.51
N ASN A 79 4.93 15.40 -7.64
CA ASN A 79 4.97 16.78 -8.13
C ASN A 79 4.09 17.72 -7.29
N LEU A 80 3.00 17.18 -6.72
CA LEU A 80 2.10 17.94 -5.84
C LEU A 80 2.58 17.91 -4.37
N TYR A 81 3.40 16.93 -4.00
CA TYR A 81 3.91 16.75 -2.65
C TYR A 81 5.44 16.64 -2.62
N PRO A 82 6.16 17.77 -2.45
CA PRO A 82 7.64 17.79 -2.42
C PRO A 82 8.27 16.84 -1.40
N LYS A 83 7.55 16.52 -0.32
CA LYS A 83 7.98 15.56 0.71
C LYS A 83 8.26 14.17 0.14
N LEU A 84 7.62 13.77 -0.96
CA LEU A 84 7.83 12.48 -1.60
C LEU A 84 9.17 12.39 -2.36
N LYS A 85 9.85 13.51 -2.62
CA LYS A 85 11.16 13.56 -3.30
C LYS A 85 11.18 12.74 -4.61
N GLY A 86 10.12 12.83 -5.40
CA GLY A 86 10.00 12.08 -6.65
C GLY A 86 9.63 10.60 -6.50
N THR A 87 9.38 10.10 -5.29
CA THR A 87 9.05 8.67 -5.05
C THR A 87 7.64 8.35 -5.57
N PRO A 88 7.50 7.52 -6.63
CA PRO A 88 6.19 7.12 -7.14
C PRO A 88 5.59 5.97 -6.33
N GLY A 89 4.31 5.67 -6.58
CA GLY A 89 3.63 4.50 -6.00
C GLY A 89 3.32 4.62 -4.51
N VAL A 90 3.17 5.85 -4.02
CA VAL A 90 2.69 6.11 -2.65
C VAL A 90 1.19 6.32 -2.70
N PHE A 91 0.42 5.49 -2.01
CA PHE A 91 -1.04 5.54 -1.99
C PHE A 91 -1.57 5.93 -0.63
N ARG A 92 -2.61 6.77 -0.66
CA ARG A 92 -3.48 7.03 0.49
C ARG A 92 -4.66 6.05 0.44
N LEU A 93 -4.97 5.43 1.58
CA LEU A 93 -6.17 4.64 1.77
C LEU A 93 -7.10 5.23 2.84
N ARG A 94 -8.38 4.93 2.72
CA ARG A 94 -9.37 5.15 3.78
C ARG A 94 -9.64 3.84 4.50
N ALA A 95 -9.70 3.88 5.83
CA ALA A 95 -9.90 2.69 6.65
C ALA A 95 -11.24 2.01 6.31
N GLU A 96 -12.27 2.82 6.07
CA GLU A 96 -13.63 2.41 5.74
C GLU A 96 -13.68 1.60 4.44
N GLN A 97 -12.86 1.96 3.43
CA GLN A 97 -12.80 1.23 2.16
C GLN A 97 -12.19 -0.16 2.32
N VAL A 98 -11.14 -0.26 3.14
CA VAL A 98 -10.47 -1.53 3.42
C VAL A 98 -11.35 -2.44 4.27
N GLU A 99 -12.00 -1.88 5.29
CA GLU A 99 -12.98 -2.59 6.11
C GLU A 99 -14.13 -3.15 5.27
N ASN A 100 -14.74 -2.32 4.43
CA ASN A 100 -15.82 -2.76 3.53
C ASN A 100 -15.37 -3.87 2.58
N HIS A 101 -14.16 -3.78 2.03
CA HIS A 101 -13.61 -4.85 1.19
C HIS A 101 -13.47 -6.17 1.95
N ILE A 102 -12.99 -6.13 3.19
CA ILE A 102 -12.81 -7.33 4.02
C ILE A 102 -14.16 -7.94 4.36
N LEU A 103 -15.14 -7.12 4.77
CA LEU A 103 -16.49 -7.58 5.09
C LEU A 103 -17.16 -8.24 3.88
N VAL A 104 -17.07 -7.63 2.70
CA VAL A 104 -17.64 -8.21 1.47
C VAL A 104 -16.93 -9.51 1.09
N THR A 105 -15.60 -9.55 1.13
CA THR A 105 -14.84 -10.77 0.82
C THR A 105 -15.19 -11.93 1.77
N ARG A 106 -15.38 -11.66 3.07
CA ARG A 106 -15.79 -12.68 4.05
C ARG A 106 -17.22 -13.14 3.87
N ALA A 107 -18.15 -12.22 3.64
CA ALA A 107 -19.54 -12.55 3.36
C ALA A 107 -19.66 -13.46 2.12
N LEU A 108 -18.89 -13.17 1.07
CA LEU A 108 -18.82 -14.03 -0.13
C LEU A 108 -18.18 -15.40 0.15
N ALA A 109 -17.32 -15.52 1.16
CA ALA A 109 -16.73 -16.78 1.61
C ALA A 109 -17.65 -17.59 2.55
N GLY A 110 -18.86 -17.09 2.85
CA GLY A 110 -19.82 -17.74 3.76
C GLY A 110 -19.56 -17.48 5.24
N ASP A 111 -18.63 -16.57 5.56
CA ASP A 111 -18.23 -16.23 6.92
C ASP A 111 -18.93 -14.92 7.33
N SER A 112 -19.98 -15.02 8.15
CA SER A 112 -20.95 -13.94 8.39
C SER A 112 -20.87 -13.30 9.78
N ASP A 113 -19.89 -13.66 10.60
CA ASP A 113 -19.74 -13.06 11.92
C ASP A 113 -19.22 -11.61 11.84
N ARG A 114 -20.05 -10.67 12.32
CA ARG A 114 -19.66 -9.27 12.58
C ARG A 114 -18.77 -9.23 13.81
N LEU A 115 -17.47 -9.40 13.58
CA LEU A 115 -16.44 -9.10 14.57
C LEU A 115 -16.07 -7.62 14.49
N ASP A 116 -15.81 -6.99 15.65
CA ASP A 116 -15.11 -5.71 15.73
C ASP A 116 -13.80 -5.79 14.93
N LEU A 117 -13.81 -5.24 13.71
CA LEU A 117 -12.70 -5.38 12.77
C LEU A 117 -11.61 -4.35 13.09
N LYS A 118 -10.70 -4.72 13.99
CA LYS A 118 -9.51 -3.89 14.25
C LYS A 118 -8.50 -4.04 13.11
N LEU A 119 -8.55 -3.11 12.15
CA LEU A 119 -7.63 -3.06 11.01
C LEU A 119 -6.16 -2.94 11.46
N LYS A 120 -5.33 -3.85 10.95
CA LYS A 120 -3.88 -3.87 11.09
C LYS A 120 -3.23 -3.44 9.78
N PRO A 121 -1.96 -2.99 9.79
CA PRO A 121 -1.26 -2.61 8.56
C PRO A 121 -1.24 -3.71 7.48
N ALA A 122 -1.20 -4.98 7.92
CA ALA A 122 -1.25 -6.13 7.02
C ALA A 122 -2.55 -6.17 6.19
N ASP A 123 -3.69 -5.77 6.77
CA ASP A 123 -4.98 -5.75 6.07
C ASP A 123 -5.00 -4.73 4.92
N PHE A 124 -4.39 -3.55 5.14
CA PHE A 124 -4.20 -2.55 4.08
C PHE A 124 -3.26 -3.06 2.98
N ALA A 125 -2.20 -3.77 3.37
CA ALA A 125 -1.26 -4.34 2.42
C ALA A 125 -1.90 -5.44 1.58
N ASP A 126 -2.73 -6.30 2.19
CA ASP A 126 -3.52 -7.30 1.47
C ASP A 126 -4.49 -6.68 0.48
N TYR A 127 -5.20 -5.64 0.90
CA TYR A 127 -6.10 -4.89 0.03
C TYR A 127 -5.37 -4.32 -1.20
N LEU A 128 -4.21 -3.71 -1.00
CA LEU A 128 -3.39 -3.17 -2.08
C LEU A 128 -2.88 -4.26 -3.02
N ILE A 129 -2.35 -5.36 -2.47
CA ILE A 129 -1.87 -6.49 -3.29
C ILE A 129 -3.02 -7.08 -4.11
N HIS A 130 -4.18 -7.30 -3.49
CA HIS A 130 -5.36 -7.82 -4.16
C HIS A 130 -5.78 -6.94 -5.34
N ASN A 131 -5.80 -5.62 -5.16
CA ASN A 131 -6.22 -4.69 -6.21
C ASN A 131 -5.15 -4.44 -7.29
N ALA A 132 -3.87 -4.54 -6.96
CA ALA A 132 -2.80 -4.47 -7.95
C ALA A 132 -2.81 -5.68 -8.90
N LEU A 133 -3.31 -6.83 -8.44
CA LEU A 133 -3.38 -8.06 -9.23
C LEU A 133 -4.63 -8.15 -10.14
N ARG A 134 -5.59 -7.24 -10.01
CA ARG A 134 -6.88 -7.29 -10.73
C ARG A 134 -7.09 -6.11 -11.68
#